data_AF-A0A2G2FBE1-F1
#
_entry.id   AF-A0A2G2FBE1-F1
#
_cell.length_a   1.000
_cell.length_b   1.000
_cell.length_c   1.000
_cell.angle_alpha   90.00
_cell.angle_beta   90.00
_cell.angle_gamma   90.00
#
_symmetry.space_group_name_H-M   'P 1'
#
loop_
_entity.id
_entity.type
_entity.pdbx_description
1 polymer ?
#
loop_
_entity_poly.entity_id
_entity_poly.type
_entity_poly.pdbx_seq_one_letter_code
_entity_poly.pdbx_strand_id
1 'polypeptide(L)'
;MANIRDLKKEVNNMVYDVVDECYSIQLFDESKKKDTDEFIDEVADFQEEVMTEINKATSKKEFSVIRQNAEKKAEEWVKKLNKLQK
;
A
#
# COMPACT_ATOMS: atom_id res chain seq x y z
N MET A 1 -10.52 -11.02 -18.56
CA MET A 1 -9.25 -10.27 -18.62
C MET A 1 -9.03 -9.70 -17.24
N ALA A 2 -7.87 -9.90 -16.60
CA ALA A 2 -7.56 -9.17 -15.36
C ALA A 2 -7.60 -7.68 -15.74
N ASN A 3 -8.69 -7.01 -15.37
CA ASN A 3 -8.95 -5.66 -15.83
C ASN A 3 -8.00 -4.75 -15.07
N ILE A 4 -7.39 -3.80 -15.78
CA ILE A 4 -6.62 -2.69 -15.18
C ILE A 4 -7.39 -2.06 -14.01
N ARG A 5 -8.71 -1.95 -14.16
CA ARG A 5 -9.62 -1.47 -13.11
C ARG A 5 -9.56 -2.30 -11.82
N ASP A 6 -9.45 -3.63 -11.93
CA ASP A 6 -9.42 -4.51 -10.77
C ASP A 6 -8.06 -4.41 -10.07
N LEU A 7 -6.96 -4.34 -10.82
CA LEU A 7 -5.62 -4.12 -10.24
C LEU A 7 -5.52 -2.77 -9.51
N LYS A 8 -6.08 -1.69 -10.08
CA LYS A 8 -6.16 -0.39 -9.41
C LYS A 8 -6.96 -0.45 -8.12
N LYS A 9 -8.08 -1.17 -8.12
CA LYS A 9 -8.90 -1.36 -6.92
C LYS A 9 -8.16 -2.15 -5.85
N GLU A 10 -7.46 -3.21 -6.24
CA GLU A 10 -6.64 -4.01 -5.31
C GLU A 10 -5.57 -3.15 -4.64
N VAL A 11 -4.82 -2.36 -5.41
CA VAL A 11 -3.79 -1.45 -4.85
C VAL A 11 -4.41 -0.39 -3.94
N ASN A 12 -5.54 0.21 -4.34
CA ASN A 12 -6.24 1.18 -3.50
C ASN A 12 -6.74 0.57 -2.19
N ASN A 13 -7.36 -0.60 -2.24
CA ASN A 13 -7.86 -1.27 -1.04
C ASN A 13 -6.70 -1.60 -0.09
N MET A 14 -5.60 -2.12 -0.63
CA MET A 14 -4.39 -2.40 0.14
C MET A 14 -3.84 -1.13 0.82
N VAL A 15 -3.81 0.00 0.12
CA VAL A 15 -3.39 1.29 0.69
C VAL A 15 -4.35 1.75 1.78
N TYR A 16 -5.65 1.68 1.55
CA TYR A 16 -6.65 2.08 2.54
C TYR A 16 -6.57 1.24 3.81
N ASP A 17 -6.40 -0.08 3.69
CA ASP A 17 -6.28 -0.97 4.85
C ASP A 17 -5.06 -0.60 5.72
N VAL A 18 -3.93 -0.25 5.10
CA VAL A 18 -2.72 0.16 5.83
C VAL A 18 -2.89 1.53 6.49
N VAL A 19 -3.47 2.50 5.78
CA VAL A 19 -3.70 3.85 6.30
C VAL A 19 -4.70 3.83 7.46
N ASP A 20 -5.76 3.03 7.37
CA ASP A 20 -6.75 2.87 8.44
C ASP A 20 -6.12 2.23 9.70
N GLU A 21 -5.24 1.25 9.52
CA GLU A 21 -4.48 0.66 10.63
C GLU A 21 -3.53 1.68 11.26
N CYS A 22 -2.83 2.51 10.47
CA CYS A 22 -2.01 3.59 10.99
C CYS A 22 -2.83 4.56 11.86
N TYR A 23 -4.00 5.01 11.39
CA TYR A 23 -4.88 5.87 12.19
C TYR A 23 -5.41 5.17 13.44
N SER A 24 -5.68 3.87 13.36
CA SER A 24 -6.08 3.07 14.52
C SER A 24 -4.97 3.04 15.58
N ILE A 25 -3.71 2.84 15.18
CA ILE A 25 -2.55 2.90 16.08
C ILE A 25 -2.45 4.29 16.73
N GLN A 26 -2.59 5.37 15.95
CA GLN A 26 -2.56 6.74 16.49
C GLN A 26 -3.65 7.00 17.53
N LEU A 27 -4.83 6.41 17.34
CA LEU A 27 -5.96 6.57 18.25
C LEU A 27 -5.69 5.92 19.62
N PHE A 28 -4.97 4.79 19.64
CA PHE A 28 -4.64 4.07 20.88
C PHE A 28 -3.30 4.50 21.50
N ASP A 29 -2.35 4.98 20.68
CA ASP A 29 -1.02 5.42 21.11
C ASP A 29 -0.56 6.65 20.30
N GLU A 30 -0.84 7.84 20.86
CA GLU A 30 -0.45 9.12 20.25
C GLU A 30 1.07 9.28 20.13
N SER A 31 1.88 8.53 20.89
CA SER A 31 3.35 8.60 20.80
C SER A 31 3.88 8.04 19.48
N LYS A 32 3.12 7.15 18.83
CA LYS A 32 3.45 6.54 17.54
C LYS A 32 3.04 7.43 16.36
N LYS A 33 2.38 8.55 16.60
CA LYS A 33 1.83 9.44 15.57
C LYS A 33 2.85 9.79 14.49
N LYS A 34 4.03 10.22 14.90
CA LYS A 34 5.10 10.58 13.95
C LYS A 34 5.48 9.40 13.04
N ASP A 35 5.70 8.22 13.61
CA ASP A 35 6.11 7.03 12.85
C ASP A 35 5.00 6.56 11.91
N THR A 36 3.74 6.65 12.33
CA THR A 36 2.57 6.33 11.51
C THR A 36 2.32 7.36 10.41
N ASP A 37 2.53 8.65 10.66
CA ASP A 37 2.41 9.72 9.65
C ASP A 37 3.48 9.54 8.56
N GLU A 38 4.75 9.32 8.96
CA GLU A 38 5.83 9.00 8.02
C GLU A 38 5.54 7.74 7.20
N PHE A 39 4.83 6.77 7.79
CA PHE A 39 4.43 5.57 7.07
C PHE A 39 3.25 5.79 6.12
N ILE A 40 2.28 6.63 6.48
CA ILE A 40 1.20 7.03 5.58
C ILE A 40 1.77 7.74 4.34
N ASP A 41 2.75 8.61 4.52
CA ASP A 41 3.44 9.29 3.41
C ASP A 41 4.14 8.27 2.49
N GLU A 42 4.88 7.31 3.04
CA GLU A 42 5.53 6.24 2.26
C GLU A 42 4.50 5.42 1.43
N VAL A 43 3.33 5.13 2.03
CA VAL A 43 2.26 4.38 1.37
C VAL A 43 1.62 5.21 0.25
N ALA A 44 1.45 6.52 0.45
CA ALA A 44 0.92 7.42 -0.57
C ALA A 44 1.87 7.55 -1.77
N ASP A 45 3.18 7.72 -1.52
CA ASP A 45 4.20 7.77 -2.58
C ASP A 45 4.19 6.47 -3.42
N PHE A 46 4.11 5.32 -2.74
CA PHE A 46 4.01 4.03 -3.42
C PHE A 46 2.72 3.91 -4.26
N GLN A 47 1.59 4.40 -3.75
CA GLN A 47 0.33 4.40 -4.49
C GLN A 47 0.45 5.20 -5.79
N GLU A 48 1.05 6.39 -5.74
CA GLU A 48 1.25 7.23 -6.93
C GLU A 48 2.18 6.57 -7.96
N GLU A 49 3.28 5.97 -7.49
CA GLU A 49 4.23 5.23 -8.32
C GLU A 49 3.53 4.05 -9.02
N VAL A 50 2.90 3.17 -8.26
CA VAL A 50 2.23 1.98 -8.82
C VAL A 50 1.07 2.36 -9.73
N MET A 51 0.30 3.39 -9.41
CA MET A 51 -0.76 3.88 -10.30
C MET A 51 -0.22 4.37 -11.64
N THR A 52 0.94 5.03 -11.60
CA THR A 52 1.64 5.48 -12.81
C THR A 52 2.12 4.28 -13.64
N GLU A 53 2.69 3.25 -13.00
CA GLU A 53 3.09 2.01 -13.68
C GLU A 53 1.90 1.28 -14.31
N ILE A 54 0.78 1.16 -13.58
CA ILE A 54 -0.44 0.53 -14.07
C ILE A 54 -0.99 1.26 -15.29
N ASN A 55 -0.93 2.59 -15.30
CA ASN A 55 -1.39 3.41 -16.43
C ASN A 55 -0.50 3.26 -17.66
N LYS A 56 0.80 3.03 -17.47
CA LYS A 56 1.78 2.84 -18.56
C LYS A 56 1.81 1.41 -19.10
N ALA A 57 1.45 0.43 -18.28
CA ALA A 57 1.47 -0.97 -18.65
C ALA A 57 0.47 -1.26 -19.79
N THR A 58 0.93 -2.01 -20.78
CA THR A 58 0.15 -2.37 -21.98
C THR A 58 -0.01 -3.87 -22.14
N SER A 59 0.81 -4.67 -21.45
CA SER A 59 0.84 -6.11 -21.56
C SER A 59 0.39 -6.82 -20.28
N LYS A 60 -0.18 -8.03 -20.43
CA LYS A 60 -0.55 -8.89 -19.30
C LYS A 60 0.63 -9.26 -18.40
N LYS A 61 1.85 -9.32 -18.96
CA LYS A 61 3.07 -9.61 -18.20
C LYS A 61 3.41 -8.45 -17.26
N GLU A 62 3.34 -7.22 -17.74
CA GLU A 62 3.57 -6.02 -16.91
C GLU A 62 2.56 -5.94 -15.76
N PHE A 63 1.27 -6.16 -16.01
CA PHE A 63 0.28 -6.20 -14.94
C PHE A 63 0.56 -7.28 -13.88
N SER A 64 1.07 -8.44 -14.30
CA SER A 64 1.46 -9.51 -13.37
C SER A 64 2.69 -9.16 -12.55
N VAL A 65 3.66 -8.45 -13.13
CA VAL A 65 4.84 -7.96 -12.40
C VAL A 65 4.45 -6.90 -11.38
N ILE A 66 3.62 -5.94 -11.78
CA ILE A 66 3.11 -4.90 -10.87
C ILE A 66 2.36 -5.52 -9.69
N ARG A 67 1.50 -6.51 -9.95
CA ARG A 67 0.80 -7.23 -8.87
C ARG A 67 1.77 -7.90 -7.90
N GLN A 68 2.79 -8.61 -8.41
CA GLN A 68 3.79 -9.24 -7.54
C GLN A 68 4.59 -8.22 -6.73
N ASN A 69 4.87 -7.05 -7.28
CA ASN A 69 5.54 -5.97 -6.56
C ASN A 69 4.63 -5.42 -5.44
N ALA A 70 3.35 -5.19 -5.74
CA ALA A 70 2.36 -4.77 -4.75
C ALA A 70 2.19 -5.79 -3.62
N GLU A 71 2.10 -7.09 -3.93
CA GLU A 71 2.00 -8.17 -2.94
C GLU A 71 3.22 -8.21 -2.01
N LYS A 72 4.44 -8.12 -2.56
CA LYS A 72 5.67 -8.05 -1.75
C LYS A 72 5.67 -6.83 -0.83
N LYS A 73 5.24 -5.68 -1.34
CA LYS A 73 5.18 -4.45 -0.54
C LYS A 73 4.15 -4.57 0.58
N ALA A 74 2.99 -5.20 0.31
CA ALA A 74 1.99 -5.52 1.32
C ALA A 74 2.57 -6.37 2.46
N GLU A 75 3.34 -7.41 2.14
CA GLU A 75 3.99 -8.24 3.16
C GLU A 75 5.00 -7.46 4.02
N GLU A 76 5.74 -6.53 3.41
CA GLU A 76 6.65 -5.62 4.13
C GLU A 76 5.88 -4.69 5.06
N TRP A 77 4.77 -4.11 4.58
CA TRP A 77 3.92 -3.22 5.34
C TRP A 77 3.27 -3.91 6.54
N VAL A 78 2.75 -5.13 6.36
CA VAL A 78 2.23 -5.94 7.48
C VAL A 78 3.31 -6.15 8.56
N LYS A 79 4.57 -6.41 8.17
CA LYS A 79 5.67 -6.53 9.14
C LYS A 79 5.98 -5.20 9.83
N LYS A 80 5.86 -4.06 9.14
CA LYS A 80 6.07 -2.73 9.72
C LYS A 80 4.96 -2.38 10.71
N LEU A 81 3.70 -2.59 10.35
CA LEU A 81 2.52 -2.39 11.22
C LEU A 81 2.63 -3.23 12.50
N ASN A 82 2.95 -4.53 12.38
CA ASN A 82 3.14 -5.40 13.54
C ASN A 82 4.26 -4.95 14.49
N LYS A 83 5.25 -4.17 14.01
CA LYS A 83 6.27 -3.57 14.87
C LYS A 83 5.80 -2.29 15.53
N LEU A 84 4.95 -1.51 14.86
CA LEU A 84 4.36 -0.29 15.40
C LEU A 84 3.34 -0.58 16.51
N GLN A 85 2.63 -1.70 16.40
CA GLN A 85 1.69 -2.21 17.41
C GLN A 85 2.36 -2.86 18.64
N LYS A 86 3.69 -3.02 18.64
CA LYS A 86 4.46 -3.52 19.79
C LYS A 86 5.07 -2.39 20.61
#